data_AF-A0A352SCY5-F1
#
_entry.id   AF-A0A352SCY5-F1
#
_cell.length_a   1.000
_cell.length_b   1.000
_cell.length_c   1.000
_cell.angle_alpha   90.00
_cell.angle_beta   90.00
_cell.angle_gamma   90.00
#
_symmetry.space_group_name_H-M   'P 1'
#
loop_
_entity.id
_entity.type
_entity.pdbx_description
1 polymer ?
#
loop_
_entity_poly.entity_id
_entity_poly.type
_entity_poly.pdbx_seq_one_letter_code
_entity_poly.pdbx_strand_id
1 'polypeptide(L)' 'CRVCPRQDCVQRAFPPAGKSIVIDSNTESLVSYRFAKD' A
#
# COMPACT_ATOMS: atom_id res chain seq x y z
N CYS A 1 1.49 -4.91 -8.73
CA CYS A 1 1.09 -4.44 -7.38
C CYS A 1 1.03 -5.57 -6.35
N ARG A 2 0.34 -6.70 -6.63
CA ARG A 2 0.25 -7.84 -5.69
C ARG A 2 1.61 -8.36 -5.20
N VAL A 3 2.63 -8.46 -6.05
CA VAL A 3 3.99 -8.93 -5.65
C VAL A 3 5.05 -7.82 -5.72
N CYS A 4 4.63 -6.55 -5.87
CA CYS A 4 5.56 -5.45 -6.10
C CYS A 4 6.17 -4.99 -4.77
N PRO A 5 7.52 -4.87 -4.66
CA PRO A 5 8.18 -4.52 -3.41
C PRO A 5 8.21 -3.02 -3.12
N ARG A 6 7.93 -2.16 -4.11
CA ARG A 6 7.93 -0.71 -3.92
C ARG A 6 6.87 -0.36 -2.87
N GLN A 7 7.17 0.57 -1.96
CA GLN A 7 6.21 1.03 -0.96
C GLN A 7 5.44 2.26 -1.46
N ASP A 8 6.15 3.25 -1.98
CA ASP A 8 5.59 4.57 -2.34
C ASP A 8 5.22 4.68 -3.82
N CYS A 9 4.51 3.67 -4.34
CA CYS A 9 4.05 3.67 -5.73
C CYS A 9 2.68 4.33 -5.84
N VAL A 10 2.63 5.58 -6.30
CA VAL A 10 1.36 6.33 -6.53
C VAL A 10 0.46 5.68 -7.59
N GLN A 11 1.02 4.86 -8.47
CA GLN A 11 0.26 4.13 -9.49
C GLN A 11 -0.17 2.72 -9.02
N ARG A 12 -0.19 2.44 -7.71
CA ARG A 12 -0.55 1.11 -7.21
C ARG A 12 -2.02 0.80 -7.43
N ALA A 13 -2.29 -0.04 -8.43
CA ALA A 13 -3.65 -0.47 -8.77
C ALA A 13 -4.26 -1.56 -7.86
N PHE A 14 -3.45 -2.38 -7.17
CA PHE A 14 -3.96 -3.49 -6.33
C PHE A 14 -3.21 -3.62 -5.00
N PRO A 15 -3.84 -4.16 -3.93
CA PRO A 15 -3.14 -4.48 -2.69
C PRO A 15 -1.98 -5.48 -2.89
N PRO A 16 -0.89 -5.38 -2.11
CA PRO A 16 0.14 -6.43 -2.07
C PRO A 16 -0.40 -7.71 -1.41
N ALA A 17 -0.06 -8.87 -1.97
CA ALA A 17 -0.47 -10.17 -1.48
C ALA A 17 0.25 -10.50 -0.18
N GLY A 18 -0.49 -10.97 0.82
CA GLY A 18 0.06 -11.35 2.13
C GLY A 18 0.58 -10.20 2.97
N LYS A 19 0.39 -8.94 2.56
CA LYS A 19 0.74 -7.76 3.36
C LYS A 19 -0.51 -7.18 4.02
N SER A 20 -0.37 -6.80 5.28
CA SER A 20 -1.43 -6.04 5.97
C SER A 20 -1.48 -4.62 5.43
N ILE A 21 -2.69 -4.15 5.12
CA ILE A 21 -2.92 -2.79 4.64
C ILE A 21 -3.05 -1.87 5.84
N VAL A 22 -2.40 -0.71 5.78
CA VAL A 22 -2.55 0.35 6.78
C VAL A 22 -3.88 1.06 6.54
N ILE A 23 -4.80 0.95 7.50
CA ILE A 23 -6.09 1.63 7.50
C ILE A 23 -6.05 2.68 8.61
N ASP A 24 -6.27 3.94 8.25
CA ASP A 24 -6.28 5.07 9.18
C ASP A 24 -7.29 6.10 8.67
N SER A 25 -8.33 6.37 9.48
CA SER A 25 -9.43 7.27 9.13
C SER A 25 -9.06 8.74 9.19
N ASN A 26 -7.92 9.08 9.79
CA ASN A 26 -7.47 10.47 9.99
C ASN A 26 -6.36 10.86 9.01
N THR A 27 -5.95 9.98 8.09
CA THR A 27 -4.90 10.28 7.12
C THR A 27 -5.29 9.98 5.68
N GLU A 28 -4.90 10.89 4.79
CA GLU A 28 -5.00 10.72 3.34
C GLU A 28 -3.62 10.49 2.72
N SER A 29 -3.58 9.85 1.55
CA SER A 29 -2.34 9.53 0.84
C SER A 29 -2.60 9.34 -0.64
N LEU A 30 -1.68 9.82 -1.48
CA LEU A 30 -1.67 9.56 -2.93
C LEU A 30 -1.26 8.11 -3.26
N VAL A 31 -0.64 7.41 -2.32
CA VAL A 31 -0.27 6.00 -2.47
C VAL A 31 -1.45 5.14 -2.00
N SER A 32 -2.09 4.46 -2.95
CA SER A 32 -3.13 3.47 -2.63
C SER A 32 -2.54 2.23 -1.96
N TYR A 33 -3.34 1.59 -1.09
CA TYR A 33 -3.01 0.34 -0.40
C TYR A 33 -1.62 0.35 0.29
N ARG A 34 -1.38 1.35 1.14
CA ARG A 34 -0.17 1.45 1.97
C ARG A 34 -0.01 0.20 2.84
N PHE A 35 1.22 -0.24 3.05
CA PHE A 35 1.56 -1.44 3.84
C PHE A 35 2.92 -1.23 4.51
N ALA A 36 3.12 -1.85 5.68
CA ALA A 36 4.38 -1.79 6.41
C ALA A 36 5.51 -2.48 5.63
N LYS A 37 6.75 -2.02 5.83
CA LYS A 37 7.94 -2.73 5.37
C LYS A 37 8.17 -3.91 6.32
N ASP A 38 8.65 -5.03 5.78
CA ASP A 38 9.18 -6.11 6.61
C ASP A 38 10.42 -5.64 7.38
#